data_AF-A0A845MRR2-F1
#
_entry.id   AF-A0A845MRR2-F1
#
_cell.length_a   1.000
_cell.length_b   1.000
_cell.length_c   1.000
_cell.angle_alpha   90.00
_cell.angle_beta   90.00
_cell.angle_gamma   90.00
#
_symmetry.space_group_name_H-M   'P 1'
#
loop_
_entity.id
_entity.type
_entity.pdbx_description
1 polymer ?
#
loop_
_entity_poly.entity_id
_entity_poly.type
_entity_poly.pdbx_seq_one_letter_code
_entity_poly.pdbx_strand_id
1 'polypeptide(L)'
;MLIRMFVKPAGWAMLTLLCCLSARVQAEDVYLSVPDYLAEQYPSVPSPAMLWLDDAQRKTAETLSGEDPGFRQRYWLADDKSSWVINVIGRDHPITLGISVKDGKIAALRVLIYRESRGWEVRHPFFTRQFDQAALEQGKLDRRIDNITGATLSVNALQRAAKLALWLDSQLPQ
;
A
#
# COMPACT_ATOMS: atom_id res chain seq x y z
N MET A 1 75.49 -30.62 20.71
CA MET A 1 76.41 -31.09 19.64
C MET A 1 75.71 -32.28 18.99
N LEU A 2 75.19 -32.33 17.76
CA LEU A 2 75.39 -31.69 16.45
C LEU A 2 74.02 -31.70 15.70
N ILE A 3 73.51 -30.57 15.18
CA ILE A 3 73.40 -30.16 13.76
C ILE A 3 72.97 -31.25 12.74
N ARG A 4 71.83 -31.03 12.05
CA ARG A 4 71.60 -31.00 10.57
C ARG A 4 70.08 -30.93 10.26
N MET A 5 69.56 -29.82 9.75
CA MET A 5 69.46 -29.34 8.34
C MET A 5 68.16 -29.75 7.62
N PHE A 6 67.38 -28.71 7.27
CA PHE A 6 66.55 -28.47 6.07
C PHE A 6 65.72 -29.60 5.43
N VAL A 7 64.41 -29.38 5.22
CA VAL A 7 63.76 -29.09 3.90
C VAL A 7 62.33 -28.54 4.15
N LYS A 8 61.97 -27.42 3.51
CA LYS A 8 60.57 -27.05 3.12
C LYS A 8 60.52 -27.21 1.58
N PRO A 9 59.40 -27.50 0.88
CA PRO A 9 58.08 -26.85 1.07
C PRO A 9 56.83 -27.68 0.63
N ALA A 10 55.66 -27.00 0.64
CA ALA A 10 54.56 -27.09 -0.34
C ALA A 10 53.27 -27.88 -0.03
N GLY A 11 52.14 -27.19 -0.26
CA GLY A 11 50.79 -27.72 -0.50
C GLY A 11 49.96 -27.96 0.77
N TRP A 12 48.71 -27.52 0.94
CA TRP A 12 47.71 -27.08 -0.04
C TRP A 12 46.68 -26.14 0.61
N ALA A 13 46.37 -25.09 -0.15
CA ALA A 13 45.18 -24.26 -0.20
C ALA A 13 44.04 -24.51 0.81
N MET A 14 43.90 -23.54 1.71
CA MET A 14 42.63 -23.17 2.33
C MET A 14 41.96 -22.13 1.42
N LEU A 15 40.81 -22.46 0.82
CA LEU A 15 39.79 -21.45 0.47
C LEU A 15 38.46 -22.15 0.15
N THR A 16 37.68 -22.45 1.19
CA THR A 16 36.27 -22.80 1.01
C THR A 16 35.53 -21.51 0.64
N LEU A 17 35.29 -21.32 -0.66
CA LEU A 17 34.52 -20.21 -1.21
C LEU A 17 33.05 -20.38 -0.78
N LEU A 18 32.68 -19.76 0.34
CA LEU A 18 31.29 -19.67 0.79
C LEU A 18 30.57 -18.67 -0.14
N CYS A 19 29.97 -19.18 -1.22
CA CYS A 19 29.09 -18.40 -2.09
C CYS A 19 27.87 -17.94 -1.29
N CYS A 20 27.91 -16.72 -0.76
CA CYS A 20 26.74 -16.01 -0.31
C CYS A 20 25.83 -15.75 -1.52
N LEU A 21 24.84 -16.62 -1.74
CA LEU A 21 23.69 -16.32 -2.58
C LEU A 21 22.97 -15.11 -1.95
N SER A 22 23.33 -13.91 -2.42
CA SER A 22 22.59 -12.70 -2.10
C SER A 22 21.31 -12.73 -2.93
N ALA A 23 20.22 -13.21 -2.35
CA ALA A 23 18.89 -13.00 -2.92
C ALA A 23 18.72 -11.49 -3.09
N ARG A 24 18.53 -11.02 -4.33
CA ARG A 24 18.15 -9.62 -4.57
C ARG A 24 16.74 -9.43 -4.04
N VAL A 25 16.65 -9.02 -2.78
CA VAL A 25 15.44 -8.35 -2.28
C VAL A 25 15.34 -7.06 -3.08
N GLN A 26 14.39 -6.99 -4.02
CA GLN A 26 14.01 -5.68 -4.55
C GLN A 26 13.45 -4.90 -3.36
N ALA A 27 14.12 -3.81 -3.01
CA ALA A 27 13.60 -2.90 -1.99
C ALA A 27 12.22 -2.44 -2.44
N GLU A 28 11.20 -2.65 -1.61
CA GLU A 28 9.89 -2.05 -1.84
C GLU A 28 10.05 -0.53 -1.74
N ASP A 29 9.56 0.22 -2.72
CA ASP A 29 9.54 1.67 -2.65
C ASP A 29 8.44 2.09 -1.65
N VAL A 30 8.83 2.16 -0.37
CA VAL A 30 8.01 2.73 0.70
C VAL A 30 8.13 4.26 0.61
N TYR A 31 7.11 4.89 0.04
CA TYR A 31 7.05 6.35 -0.08
C TYR A 31 6.58 7.03 1.20
N LEU A 32 5.67 6.38 1.93
CA LEU A 32 5.15 6.86 3.20
C LEU A 32 4.79 5.65 4.06
N SER A 33 5.35 5.57 5.27
CA SER A 33 5.03 4.46 6.17
C SER A 33 3.59 4.58 6.70
N VAL A 34 2.99 3.46 7.12
CA VAL A 34 1.65 3.50 7.74
C VAL A 34 1.63 4.38 9.00
N PRO A 35 2.61 4.30 9.92
CA PRO A 35 2.68 5.23 11.06
C PRO A 35 2.75 6.71 10.65
N ASP A 36 3.58 7.06 9.66
CA ASP A 36 3.70 8.46 9.20
C ASP A 36 2.41 8.94 8.54
N TYR A 37 1.78 8.08 7.73
CA TYR A 37 0.46 8.36 7.16
C TYR A 37 -0.58 8.66 8.24
N LEU A 38 -0.65 7.82 9.28
CA LEU A 38 -1.60 8.02 10.38
C LEU A 38 -1.28 9.29 11.19
N ALA A 39 0.00 9.62 11.37
CA ALA A 39 0.43 10.87 12.01
C ALA A 39 0.05 12.11 11.17
N GLU A 40 0.03 12.02 9.83
CA GLU A 40 -0.55 13.07 8.98
C GLU A 40 -2.07 13.21 9.16
N GLN A 41 -2.76 12.10 9.47
CA GLN A 41 -4.22 12.10 9.58
C GLN A 41 -4.70 12.60 10.95
N TYR A 42 -3.98 12.35 12.03
CA TYR A 42 -4.49 12.58 13.39
C TYR A 42 -3.48 13.34 14.26
N PRO A 43 -3.94 14.33 15.06
CA PRO A 43 -3.08 14.95 16.09
C PRO A 43 -2.57 13.93 17.11
N SER A 44 -3.41 12.94 17.44
CA SER A 44 -3.06 11.73 18.19
C SER A 44 -3.70 10.54 17.51
N VAL A 45 -2.89 9.57 17.09
CA VAL A 45 -3.39 8.37 16.38
C VAL A 45 -4.26 7.55 17.31
N PRO A 46 -5.53 7.26 16.97
CA PRO A 46 -6.40 6.45 17.82
C PRO A 46 -5.96 4.98 17.81
N SER A 47 -6.49 4.18 18.73
CA SER A 47 -6.30 2.72 18.65
C SER A 47 -7.00 2.15 17.42
N PRO A 48 -6.41 1.17 16.73
CA PRO A 48 -7.05 0.52 15.59
C PRO A 48 -8.27 -0.30 16.02
N ALA A 49 -9.29 -0.32 15.17
CA ALA A 49 -10.47 -1.17 15.28
C ALA A 49 -10.58 -2.11 14.07
N MET A 50 -11.48 -3.09 14.16
CA MET A 50 -11.72 -4.08 13.11
C MET A 50 -13.17 -4.02 12.65
N LEU A 51 -13.38 -3.76 11.36
CA LEU A 51 -14.65 -3.92 10.68
C LEU A 51 -14.73 -5.36 10.16
N TRP A 52 -15.75 -6.10 10.57
CA TRP A 52 -16.01 -7.46 10.11
C TRP A 52 -17.04 -7.42 8.98
N LEU A 53 -16.74 -8.10 7.88
CA LEU A 53 -17.60 -8.17 6.69
C LEU A 53 -18.13 -9.59 6.53
N ASP A 54 -19.39 -9.72 6.13
CA ASP A 54 -19.96 -10.99 5.69
C ASP A 54 -19.70 -11.25 4.18
N ASP A 55 -20.17 -12.41 3.69
CA ASP A 55 -19.99 -12.79 2.29
C ASP A 55 -20.76 -11.90 1.30
N ALA A 56 -21.91 -11.34 1.70
CA ALA A 56 -22.69 -10.46 0.85
C ALA A 56 -21.97 -9.11 0.70
N GLN A 57 -21.51 -8.56 1.82
CA GLN A 57 -20.70 -7.34 1.90
C GLN A 57 -19.42 -7.46 1.07
N ARG A 58 -18.68 -8.57 1.17
CA ARG A 58 -17.49 -8.82 0.34
C ARG A 58 -17.81 -8.83 -1.15
N LYS A 59 -18.86 -9.53 -1.57
CA LYS A 59 -19.28 -9.55 -2.99
C LYS A 59 -19.69 -8.17 -3.49
N THR A 60 -20.35 -7.36 -2.67
CA THR A 60 -20.67 -5.97 -2.99
C THR A 60 -19.40 -5.15 -3.17
N ALA A 61 -18.43 -5.26 -2.25
CA ALA A 61 -17.14 -4.57 -2.34
C ALA A 61 -16.35 -4.97 -3.60
N GLU A 62 -16.31 -6.25 -3.92
CA GLU A 62 -15.63 -6.78 -5.12
C GLU A 62 -16.32 -6.30 -6.40
N THR A 63 -17.65 -6.31 -6.46
CA THR A 63 -18.39 -5.77 -7.62
C THR A 63 -18.15 -4.28 -7.81
N LEU A 64 -18.08 -3.53 -6.70
CA LEU A 64 -17.89 -2.08 -6.72
C LEU A 64 -16.47 -1.67 -7.12
N SER A 65 -15.48 -2.31 -6.50
CA SER A 65 -14.08 -1.90 -6.55
C SER A 65 -13.22 -2.79 -7.42
N GLY A 66 -13.65 -4.00 -7.76
CA GLY A 66 -12.82 -5.02 -8.42
C GLY A 66 -11.82 -5.69 -7.49
N GLU A 67 -11.93 -5.47 -6.18
CA GLU A 67 -11.02 -6.00 -5.16
C GLU A 67 -11.84 -6.67 -4.05
N ASP A 68 -11.49 -7.91 -3.68
CA ASP A 68 -12.04 -8.54 -2.48
C ASP A 68 -11.29 -8.02 -1.25
N PRO A 69 -11.94 -7.25 -0.36
CA PRO A 69 -11.28 -6.76 0.83
C PRO A 69 -10.93 -7.91 1.81
N GLY A 70 -11.66 -9.03 1.75
CA GLY A 70 -11.62 -10.09 2.76
C GLY A 70 -12.50 -9.78 3.98
N PHE A 71 -12.62 -10.74 4.89
CA PHE A 71 -13.61 -10.73 5.99
C PHE A 71 -13.38 -9.69 7.09
N ARG A 72 -12.21 -9.05 7.14
CA ARG A 72 -11.91 -8.10 8.21
C ARG A 72 -11.01 -6.98 7.74
N GLN A 73 -11.44 -5.75 7.94
CA GLN A 73 -10.69 -4.55 7.62
C GLN A 73 -10.28 -3.82 8.88
N ARG A 74 -8.99 -3.54 9.00
CA ARG A 74 -8.47 -2.69 10.08
C ARG A 74 -8.65 -1.23 9.69
N TYR A 75 -9.14 -0.44 10.63
CA TYR A 75 -9.32 1.00 10.46
C TYR A 75 -8.97 1.76 11.73
N TRP A 76 -8.84 3.08 11.59
CA TRP A 76 -8.67 4.04 12.67
C TRP A 76 -9.79 5.06 12.57
N LEU A 77 -10.40 5.45 13.68
CA LEU A 77 -11.55 6.35 13.70
C LEU A 77 -11.42 7.36 14.84
N ALA A 78 -11.58 8.64 14.51
CA ALA A 78 -11.71 9.75 15.46
C ALA A 78 -12.44 10.91 14.78
N ASP A 79 -13.36 11.57 15.48
CA ASP A 79 -14.12 12.74 15.01
C ASP A 79 -14.74 12.55 13.61
N ASP A 80 -15.47 11.43 13.44
CA ASP A 80 -16.13 11.01 12.19
C ASP A 80 -15.20 10.88 10.97
N LYS A 81 -13.89 10.77 11.23
CA LYS A 81 -12.86 10.52 10.22
C LYS A 81 -12.26 9.13 10.37
N SER A 82 -12.60 8.26 9.44
CA SER A 82 -11.99 6.94 9.31
C SER A 82 -10.70 7.01 8.48
N SER A 83 -9.74 6.12 8.76
CA SER A 83 -8.54 5.91 7.94
C SER A 83 -8.33 4.43 7.66
N TRP A 84 -7.97 4.14 6.42
CA TRP A 84 -7.83 2.80 5.87
C TRP A 84 -6.47 2.62 5.23
N VAL A 85 -5.93 1.41 5.30
CA VAL A 85 -4.79 0.97 4.51
C VAL A 85 -5.27 -0.10 3.55
N ILE A 86 -5.32 0.23 2.27
CA ILE A 86 -5.95 -0.59 1.22
C ILE A 86 -4.88 -1.04 0.25
N ASN A 87 -4.90 -2.33 -0.11
CA ASN A 87 -4.09 -2.87 -1.19
C ASN A 87 -4.97 -3.09 -2.40
N VAL A 88 -4.50 -2.66 -3.56
CA VAL A 88 -5.16 -2.88 -4.86
C VAL A 88 -4.14 -3.33 -5.89
N ILE A 89 -4.53 -4.20 -6.81
CA ILE A 89 -3.60 -4.65 -7.85
C ILE A 89 -3.43 -3.57 -8.92
N GLY A 90 -2.20 -3.18 -9.20
CA GLY A 90 -1.87 -2.26 -10.29
C GLY A 90 -2.01 -2.91 -11.66
N ARG A 91 -0.90 -2.98 -12.40
CA ARG A 91 -0.83 -3.77 -13.64
C ARG A 91 -0.49 -5.23 -13.30
N ASP A 92 0.55 -5.40 -12.50
CA ASP A 92 1.19 -6.67 -12.16
C ASP A 92 1.40 -6.81 -10.63
N HIS A 93 1.51 -5.70 -9.88
CA HIS A 93 1.89 -5.69 -8.47
C HIS A 93 0.91 -4.89 -7.58
N PRO A 94 0.82 -5.23 -6.28
CA PRO A 94 0.00 -4.47 -5.33
C PRO A 94 0.52 -3.04 -5.09
N ILE A 95 -0.40 -2.09 -5.09
CA ILE A 95 -0.22 -0.71 -4.63
C ILE A 95 -0.88 -0.60 -3.25
N THR A 96 -0.14 -0.09 -2.27
CA THR A 96 -0.65 0.14 -0.91
C THR A 96 -1.01 1.61 -0.74
N LEU A 97 -2.25 1.88 -0.37
CA LEU A 97 -2.83 3.23 -0.27
C LEU A 97 -3.29 3.51 1.16
N GLY A 98 -3.02 4.71 1.64
CA GLY A 98 -3.64 5.29 2.84
C GLY A 98 -4.78 6.19 2.39
N ILE A 99 -6.00 5.91 2.83
CA ILE A 99 -7.18 6.72 2.48
C ILE A 99 -7.94 7.07 3.75
N SER A 100 -8.17 8.37 3.96
CA SER A 100 -9.04 8.85 5.03
C SER A 100 -10.37 9.34 4.47
N VAL A 101 -11.45 9.03 5.16
CA VAL A 101 -12.81 9.41 4.80
C VAL A 101 -13.41 10.17 5.98
N LYS A 102 -14.01 11.32 5.70
CA LYS A 102 -14.72 12.14 6.68
C LYS A 102 -16.05 12.56 6.08
N ASP A 103 -17.13 12.42 6.84
CA ASP A 103 -18.48 12.80 6.41
C ASP A 103 -18.86 12.16 5.05
N GLY A 104 -18.49 10.88 4.84
CA GLY A 104 -18.74 10.14 3.61
C GLY A 104 -17.94 10.62 2.38
N LYS A 105 -16.91 11.45 2.58
CA LYS A 105 -16.05 12.00 1.51
C LYS A 105 -14.58 11.73 1.79
N ILE A 106 -13.79 11.56 0.74
CA ILE A 106 -12.34 11.39 0.90
C ILE A 106 -11.74 12.68 1.48
N ALA A 107 -11.13 12.55 2.64
CA ALA A 107 -10.39 13.63 3.30
C ALA A 107 -8.94 13.67 2.81
N ALA A 108 -8.30 12.52 2.57
CA ALA A 108 -6.99 12.42 1.95
C ALA A 108 -6.77 11.04 1.29
N LEU A 109 -5.97 11.03 0.23
CA LEU A 109 -5.43 9.81 -0.39
C LEU A 109 -3.91 9.93 -0.52
N ARG A 110 -3.18 8.87 -0.14
CA ARG A 110 -1.72 8.75 -0.18
C ARG A 110 -1.31 7.40 -0.76
N VAL A 111 -0.29 7.39 -1.62
CA VAL A 111 0.41 6.16 -2.02
C VAL A 111 1.50 5.87 -0.99
N LEU A 112 1.36 4.76 -0.28
CA LEU A 112 2.27 4.35 0.80
C LEU A 112 3.41 3.50 0.26
N ILE A 113 3.06 2.49 -0.56
CA ILE A 113 4.02 1.56 -1.15
C ILE A 113 3.64 1.31 -2.61
N TYR A 114 4.62 1.36 -3.49
CA TYR A 114 4.42 1.17 -4.92
C TYR A 114 5.50 0.22 -5.47
N ARG A 115 5.08 -0.74 -6.29
CA ARG A 115 5.93 -1.88 -6.70
C ARG A 115 6.01 -2.06 -8.22
N GLU A 116 5.55 -1.07 -8.97
CA GLU A 116 5.50 -1.11 -10.43
C GLU A 116 6.61 -0.28 -11.06
N SER A 117 7.04 -0.68 -12.26
CA SER A 117 8.11 0.02 -12.99
C SER A 117 7.73 1.38 -13.56
N ARG A 118 6.43 1.64 -13.76
CA ARG A 118 5.88 2.83 -14.42
C ARG A 118 4.53 3.18 -13.82
N GLY A 119 4.18 4.46 -13.84
CA GLY A 119 2.93 4.96 -13.28
C GLY A 119 3.06 5.46 -11.84
N TRP A 120 4.28 5.55 -11.31
CA TRP A 120 4.57 6.05 -9.96
C TRP A 120 4.22 7.54 -9.82
N GLU A 121 4.01 8.25 -10.93
CA GLU A 121 3.60 9.65 -10.97
C GLU A 121 2.29 9.89 -10.19
N VAL A 122 1.45 8.85 -10.06
CA VAL A 122 0.20 8.91 -9.28
C VAL A 122 0.41 9.15 -7.78
N ARG A 123 1.64 8.99 -7.26
CA ARG A 123 1.96 9.25 -5.84
C ARG A 123 1.98 10.73 -5.48
N HIS A 124 2.13 11.61 -6.46
CA HIS A 124 2.40 13.01 -6.19
C HIS A 124 1.15 13.79 -5.77
N PRO A 125 1.28 14.80 -4.90
CA PRO A 125 0.16 15.64 -4.47
C PRO A 125 -0.60 16.32 -5.61
N PHE A 126 0.05 16.65 -6.72
CA PHE A 126 -0.65 17.24 -7.87
C PHE A 126 -1.73 16.30 -8.43
N PHE A 127 -1.53 14.99 -8.30
CA PHE A 127 -2.48 13.98 -8.75
C PHE A 127 -3.45 13.57 -7.65
N THR A 128 -2.95 13.22 -6.46
CA THR A 128 -3.80 12.66 -5.38
C THR A 128 -4.83 13.64 -4.84
N ARG A 129 -4.58 14.96 -4.92
CA ARG A 129 -5.56 15.97 -4.53
C ARG A 129 -6.84 15.98 -5.37
N GLN A 130 -6.84 15.34 -6.54
CA GLN A 130 -8.06 15.18 -7.34
C GLN A 130 -9.15 14.37 -6.60
N PHE A 131 -8.74 13.52 -5.64
CA PHE A 131 -9.64 12.71 -4.82
C PHE A 131 -10.22 13.47 -3.62
N ASP A 132 -9.66 14.61 -3.23
CA ASP A 132 -10.12 15.35 -2.05
C ASP A 132 -11.58 15.77 -2.21
N GLN A 133 -12.43 15.46 -1.23
CA GLN A 133 -13.88 15.68 -1.27
C GLN A 133 -14.65 14.81 -2.27
N ALA A 134 -14.03 13.80 -2.88
CA ALA A 134 -14.76 12.82 -3.68
C ALA A 134 -15.70 12.00 -2.79
N ALA A 135 -16.93 11.80 -3.27
CA ALA A 135 -17.94 10.95 -2.64
C ALA A 135 -18.27 9.77 -3.54
N LEU A 136 -18.93 8.75 -2.97
CA LEU A 136 -19.46 7.62 -3.72
C LEU A 136 -20.92 7.89 -4.08
N GLU A 137 -21.23 7.98 -5.37
CA GLU A 137 -22.58 8.16 -5.91
C GLU A 137 -22.87 7.07 -6.94
N GLN A 138 -23.92 6.28 -6.71
CA GLN A 138 -24.35 5.20 -7.61
C GLN A 138 -23.20 4.24 -8.02
N GLY A 139 -22.30 3.93 -7.06
CA GLY A 139 -21.16 3.04 -7.28
C GLY A 139 -19.98 3.65 -8.05
N LYS A 140 -19.98 4.97 -8.28
CA LYS A 140 -18.90 5.72 -8.92
C LYS A 140 -18.45 6.87 -8.04
N LEU A 141 -17.26 7.40 -8.31
CA LEU A 141 -16.88 8.68 -7.72
C LEU A 141 -17.75 9.78 -8.34
N ASP A 142 -18.22 10.71 -7.52
CA ASP A 142 -19.02 11.88 -7.92
C ASP A 142 -18.28 12.90 -8.79
N ARG A 143 -17.00 12.64 -9.05
CA ARG A 143 -16.11 13.50 -9.82
C ARG A 143 -15.21 12.71 -10.75
N ARG A 144 -14.73 13.41 -11.77
CA ARG A 144 -13.73 12.90 -12.70
C ARG A 144 -12.34 13.00 -12.09
N ILE A 145 -11.56 11.95 -12.28
CA ILE A 145 -10.12 11.93 -12.01
C ILE A 145 -9.41 11.96 -13.36
N ASP A 146 -8.65 13.02 -13.62
CA ASP A 146 -7.87 13.14 -14.85
C ASP A 146 -6.73 12.14 -14.85
N ASN A 147 -6.47 11.60 -16.03
CA ASN A 147 -5.52 10.53 -16.21
C ASN A 147 -4.09 11.07 -16.35
N ILE A 148 -3.10 10.24 -16.04
CA ILE A 148 -1.70 10.50 -16.35
C ILE A 148 -1.31 9.63 -17.55
N THR A 149 -0.75 10.25 -18.59
CA THR A 149 -0.26 9.55 -19.78
C THR A 149 0.71 8.44 -19.38
N GLY A 150 0.45 7.21 -19.82
CA GLY A 150 1.29 6.05 -19.50
C GLY A 150 1.04 5.42 -18.12
N ALA A 151 0.13 5.97 -17.31
CA ALA A 151 -0.18 5.50 -15.96
C ALA A 151 -1.65 5.08 -15.76
N THR A 152 -2.41 4.87 -16.85
CA THR A 152 -3.85 4.58 -16.82
C THR A 152 -4.24 3.47 -15.86
N LEU A 153 -3.47 2.38 -15.79
CA LEU A 153 -3.75 1.25 -14.90
C LEU A 153 -3.57 1.63 -13.42
N SER A 154 -2.54 2.42 -13.11
CA SER A 154 -2.34 2.94 -11.74
C SER A 154 -3.41 3.93 -11.35
N VAL A 155 -3.81 4.83 -12.26
CA VAL A 155 -4.94 5.76 -12.05
C VAL A 155 -6.23 4.99 -11.78
N ASN A 156 -6.50 3.93 -12.54
CA ASN A 156 -7.66 3.08 -12.31
C ASN A 156 -7.59 2.36 -10.95
N ALA A 157 -6.43 1.84 -10.57
CA ALA A 157 -6.24 1.18 -9.27
C ALA A 157 -6.52 2.14 -8.10
N LEU A 158 -6.03 3.38 -8.15
CA LEU A 158 -6.34 4.39 -7.14
C LEU A 158 -7.83 4.74 -7.08
N GLN A 159 -8.53 4.82 -8.22
CA GLN A 159 -9.99 5.00 -8.25
C GLN A 159 -10.75 3.82 -7.63
N ARG A 160 -10.28 2.59 -7.86
CA ARG A 160 -10.86 1.38 -7.25
C ARG A 160 -10.70 1.39 -5.74
N ALA A 161 -9.51 1.72 -5.24
CA ALA A 161 -9.24 1.87 -3.81
C ALA A 161 -10.06 2.98 -3.16
N ALA A 162 -10.20 4.13 -3.83
CA ALA A 162 -11.03 5.25 -3.38
C ALA A 162 -12.50 4.83 -3.19
N LYS A 163 -13.08 4.13 -4.18
CA LYS A 163 -14.43 3.57 -4.07
C LYS A 163 -14.55 2.57 -2.92
N LEU A 164 -13.56 1.70 -2.76
CA LEU A 164 -13.54 0.71 -1.68
C LEU A 164 -13.50 1.40 -0.31
N ALA A 165 -12.65 2.40 -0.11
CA ALA A 165 -12.56 3.14 1.15
C ALA A 165 -13.88 3.83 1.52
N LEU A 166 -14.50 4.51 0.55
CA LEU A 166 -15.80 5.17 0.75
C LEU A 166 -16.90 4.16 1.08
N TRP A 167 -16.90 3.00 0.42
CA TRP A 167 -17.86 1.95 0.72
C TRP A 167 -17.61 1.35 2.12
N LEU A 168 -16.36 1.06 2.49
CA LEU A 168 -16.00 0.55 3.81
C LEU A 168 -16.40 1.52 4.93
N ASP A 169 -16.19 2.82 4.73
CA ASP A 169 -16.63 3.87 5.64
C ASP A 169 -18.15 3.81 5.87
N SER A 170 -18.94 3.62 4.80
CA SER A 170 -20.40 3.49 4.91
C SER A 170 -20.88 2.21 5.62
N GLN A 171 -19.99 1.24 5.85
CA GLN A 171 -20.29 0.03 6.63
C GLN A 171 -19.98 0.20 8.12
N LEU A 172 -19.36 1.31 8.53
CA LEU A 172 -19.08 1.55 9.94
C LEU A 172 -20.40 1.79 10.71
N PRO A 173 -20.50 1.27 11.94
CA PRO A 173 -21.63 1.57 12.81
C PRO A 173 -21.66 3.09 13.10
N GLN A 174 -22.85 3.68 12.95
CA GLN A 174 -23.13 5.08 13.26
C GLN A 174 -23.29 5.31 14.76
#